data_AF-A0A931UDJ7-F1
#
_entry.id   AF-A0A931UDJ7-F1
#
_cell.length_a   1.000
_cell.length_b   1.000
_cell.length_c   1.000
_cell.angle_alpha   90.00
_cell.angle_beta   90.00
_cell.angle_gamma   90.00
#
_symmetry.space_group_name_H-M   'P 1'
#
loop_
_entity.id
_entity.type
_entity.pdbx_description
1 polymer ?
#
loop_
_entity_poly.entity_id
_entity_poly.type
_entity_poly.pdbx_seq_one_letter_code
_entity_poly.pdbx_strand_id
1 'polypeptide(L)'
;HAGDGNLHPNILFDMRVPGELDRVIEAGAAIVKACVAAGGSLTGEHGIGLEKKAYIGLLFNDDDLEAMARMRRAFDPDGRFNPAKVFPTPITCAEMRRQPAKIPAGLWI
;
A
#
# COMPACT_ATOMS: atom_id res chain seq x y z
N HIS A 1 0.70 18.90 4.15
CA HIS A 1 1.95 19.33 4.83
C HIS A 1 3.13 18.92 3.97
N ALA A 2 4.14 19.79 3.84
CA ALA A 2 5.38 19.50 3.12
C ALA A 2 6.55 20.00 3.96
N GLY A 3 7.52 19.13 4.25
CA GLY A 3 8.65 19.41 5.13
C GLY A 3 9.62 18.24 5.17
N ASP A 4 10.92 18.53 5.32
CA ASP A 4 12.01 17.54 5.42
C ASP A 4 11.98 16.40 4.38
N GLY A 5 11.56 16.71 3.16
CA GLY A 5 11.46 15.74 2.06
C GLY A 5 10.20 14.88 2.07
N ASN A 6 9.27 15.08 3.00
CA ASN A 6 7.98 14.39 3.07
C ASN A 6 6.84 15.27 2.54
N LEU A 7 5.88 14.62 1.88
CA LEU A 7 4.64 15.23 1.40
C LEU A 7 3.42 14.49 1.96
N HIS A 8 2.55 15.24 2.62
CA HIS A 8 1.31 14.78 3.24
C HIS A 8 0.15 15.53 2.56
N PRO A 9 -0.30 15.07 1.38
CA PRO A 9 -1.41 15.70 0.67
C PRO A 9 -2.73 15.29 1.33
N ASN A 10 -3.67 16.23 1.39
CA ASN A 10 -5.05 15.94 1.74
C ASN A 10 -5.93 16.42 0.58
N ILE A 11 -6.53 15.46 -0.13
CA ILE A 11 -7.37 15.73 -1.30
C ILE A 11 -8.80 15.83 -0.79
N LEU A 12 -9.34 17.04 -0.78
CA LEU A 12 -10.72 17.29 -0.36
C LEU A 12 -11.67 16.93 -1.49
N PHE A 13 -12.71 16.17 -1.18
CA PHE A 13 -13.75 15.77 -2.13
C PHE A 13 -15.08 15.51 -1.42
N ASP A 14 -16.16 15.45 -2.19
CA ASP A 14 -17.50 15.12 -1.72
C ASP A 14 -17.89 13.72 -2.18
N MET A 15 -17.95 12.77 -1.24
CA MET A 15 -18.37 11.39 -1.50
C MET A 15 -19.77 11.26 -2.10
N ARG A 16 -20.61 12.30 -1.98
CA ARG A 16 -21.97 12.31 -2.53
C ARG A 16 -21.97 12.59 -4.03
N VAL A 17 -20.89 13.13 -4.58
CA VAL A 17 -20.76 13.43 -6.01
C VAL A 17 -20.23 12.18 -6.73
N PRO A 18 -21.01 11.57 -7.64
CA PRO A 18 -20.58 10.39 -8.36
C PRO A 18 -19.26 10.62 -9.12
N GLY A 19 -18.32 9.70 -8.97
CA GLY A 19 -17.02 9.73 -9.64
C GLY A 19 -15.94 10.61 -8.99
N GLU A 20 -16.25 11.39 -7.96
CA GLU A 20 -15.19 12.16 -7.27
C GLU A 20 -14.20 11.26 -6.53
N LEU A 21 -14.69 10.19 -5.89
CA LEU A 21 -13.82 9.23 -5.20
C LEU A 21 -12.80 8.61 -6.17
N ASP A 22 -13.24 8.18 -7.35
CA ASP A 22 -12.36 7.57 -8.36
C ASP A 22 -11.28 8.57 -8.80
N ARG A 23 -11.67 9.83 -9.03
CA ARG A 23 -10.72 10.91 -9.38
C ARG A 23 -9.74 11.21 -8.25
N VAL A 24 -10.17 11.15 -6.99
CA VAL A 24 -9.28 11.30 -5.83
C VAL A 24 -8.28 10.15 -5.75
N ILE A 25 -8.72 8.92 -5.96
CA ILE A 25 -7.84 7.74 -5.99
C ILE A 25 -6.81 7.86 -7.12
N GLU A 26 -7.24 8.28 -8.31
CA GLU A 26 -6.35 8.53 -9.46
C GLU A 26 -5.34 9.64 -9.18
N ALA A 27 -5.78 10.75 -8.57
CA ALA A 27 -4.91 11.85 -8.17
C ALA A 27 -3.87 11.40 -7.13
N GLY A 28 -4.28 10.63 -6.11
CA GLY A 28 -3.38 10.02 -5.13
C GLY A 28 -2.33 9.12 -5.80
N ALA A 29 -2.76 8.27 -6.73
CA ALA A 29 -1.87 7.41 -7.52
C ALA A 29 -0.85 8.21 -8.34
N ALA A 30 -1.28 9.31 -8.97
CA ALA A 30 -0.41 10.17 -9.76
C ALA A 30 0.66 10.85 -8.88
N ILE A 31 0.27 11.35 -7.70
CA ILE A 31 1.21 11.95 -6.74
C ILE A 31 2.25 10.92 -6.30
N VAL A 32 1.82 9.71 -5.92
CA VAL A 32 2.72 8.63 -5.49
C VAL A 32 3.74 8.29 -6.59
N LYS A 33 3.28 8.09 -7.83
CA LYS A 33 4.16 7.79 -8.97
C LYS A 33 5.14 8.93 -9.25
N ALA A 34 4.70 10.19 -9.14
CA ALA A 34 5.56 11.35 -9.33
C ALA A 34 6.65 11.42 -8.24
N CYS A 35 6.31 11.18 -6.97
CA CYS A 35 7.28 11.13 -5.88
C CYS A 35 8.34 10.04 -6.11
N VAL A 36 7.94 8.84 -6.52
CA VAL A 36 8.89 7.75 -6.81
C VAL A 36 9.76 8.08 -8.03
N ALA A 37 9.19 8.63 -9.10
CA ALA A 37 9.94 9.04 -10.29
C ALA A 37 10.99 10.14 -9.99
N ALA A 38 10.74 10.97 -8.98
CA ALA A 38 11.69 11.96 -8.49
C ALA A 38 12.77 11.38 -7.54
N GLY A 39 12.83 10.05 -7.35
CA GLY A 39 13.78 9.38 -6.46
C GLY A 39 13.32 9.33 -4.99
N GLY A 40 12.06 9.67 -4.71
CA GLY A 40 11.47 9.56 -3.37
C GLY A 40 10.97 8.15 -3.04
N SER A 41 10.37 8.00 -1.85
CA SER A 41 9.77 6.75 -1.37
C SER A 41 8.23 6.85 -1.29
N LEU A 42 7.56 5.70 -1.15
CA LEU A 42 6.09 5.61 -0.95
C LEU A 42 5.66 6.05 0.45
N THR A 43 6.60 5.95 1.39
CA THR A 43 6.41 6.06 2.83
C THR A 43 7.65 6.71 3.45
N GLY A 44 7.41 7.65 4.35
CA GLY A 44 8.41 8.25 5.24
C GLY A 44 8.04 7.92 6.69
N GLU A 45 7.39 8.86 7.38
CA GLU A 45 6.89 8.62 8.75
C GLU A 45 5.58 7.80 8.80
N HIS A 46 4.82 7.77 7.71
CA HIS A 46 3.55 7.05 7.62
C HIS A 46 3.67 5.80 6.77
N GLY A 47 3.11 4.67 7.23
CA GLY A 47 3.16 3.39 6.51
C GLY A 47 2.41 3.35 5.18
N ILE A 48 2.58 2.23 4.46
CA ILE A 48 1.99 2.00 3.13
C ILE A 48 0.46 1.79 3.21
N GLY A 49 -0.03 1.12 4.26
CA GLY A 49 -1.47 0.86 4.43
C GLY A 49 -2.08 0.07 3.27
N LEU A 50 -3.41 0.10 3.14
CA LEU A 50 -4.11 -0.55 2.03
C LEU A 50 -4.00 0.24 0.72
N GLU A 51 -4.05 1.57 0.82
CA GLU A 51 -4.08 2.48 -0.33
C GLU A 51 -2.80 2.40 -1.16
N LYS A 52 -1.62 2.46 -0.51
CA LYS A 52 -0.35 2.51 -1.25
C LYS A 52 0.22 1.13 -1.58
N LYS A 53 -0.42 0.06 -1.09
CA LYS A 53 0.05 -1.33 -1.22
C LYS A 53 0.29 -1.73 -2.67
N ALA A 54 -0.57 -1.28 -3.58
CA ALA A 54 -0.47 -1.58 -5.00
C ALA A 54 0.78 -0.98 -5.66
N TYR A 55 1.41 0.02 -5.03
CA TYR A 55 2.56 0.74 -5.59
C TYR A 55 3.90 0.26 -5.03
N ILE A 56 3.93 -0.70 -4.10
CA ILE A 56 5.18 -1.18 -3.48
C ILE A 56 6.21 -1.67 -4.51
N GLY A 57 5.74 -2.26 -5.61
CA GLY A 57 6.57 -2.72 -6.72
C GLY A 57 7.25 -1.60 -7.52
N LEU A 58 6.91 -0.33 -7.27
CA LEU A 58 7.64 0.80 -7.86
C LEU A 58 9.00 1.03 -7.17
N LEU A 59 9.20 0.51 -5.95
CA LEU A 59 10.43 0.67 -5.18
C LEU A 59 11.20 -0.64 -4.98
N PHE A 60 10.48 -1.74 -4.86
CA PHE A 60 11.04 -3.03 -4.47
C PHE A 60 10.74 -4.07 -5.54
N ASN A 61 11.75 -4.85 -5.90
CA ASN A 61 11.56 -5.98 -6.81
C ASN A 61 11.00 -7.20 -6.05
N ASP A 62 10.72 -8.28 -6.77
CA ASP A 62 10.13 -9.49 -6.18
C ASP A 62 11.05 -10.15 -5.14
N ASP A 63 12.37 -10.09 -5.32
CA ASP A 63 13.34 -10.64 -4.37
C ASP A 63 13.34 -9.85 -3.05
N ASP A 64 13.27 -8.51 -3.13
CA ASP A 64 13.14 -7.63 -1.97
C ASP A 64 11.86 -7.95 -1.19
N LEU A 65 10.73 -8.05 -1.90
CA LEU A 65 9.43 -8.34 -1.30
C LEU A 65 9.40 -9.73 -0.64
N GLU A 66 10.00 -10.74 -1.26
CA GLU A 66 10.10 -12.08 -0.66
C GLU A 66 11.02 -12.08 0.56
N ALA A 67 12.13 -11.33 0.55
CA ALA A 67 12.98 -11.19 1.73
C ALA A 67 12.22 -10.55 2.90
N MET A 68 11.47 -9.47 2.67
CA MET A 68 10.63 -8.85 3.69
C MET A 68 9.53 -9.80 4.18
N ALA A 69 8.92 -10.57 3.28
CA ALA A 69 7.90 -11.55 3.62
C ALA A 69 8.46 -12.70 4.48
N ARG A 70 9.69 -13.18 4.21
CA ARG A 70 10.39 -14.16 5.04
C ARG A 70 10.63 -13.63 6.44
N MET A 71 11.10 -12.39 6.57
CA MET A 71 11.31 -11.77 7.87
C MET A 71 9.98 -11.70 8.65
N ARG A 72 8.89 -11.27 8.02
CA ARG A 72 7.57 -11.26 8.67
C ARG A 72 7.17 -12.66 9.16
N ARG A 73 7.31 -13.70 8.34
CA ARG A 73 6.93 -15.08 8.70
C ARG A 73 7.68 -15.62 9.93
N ALA A 74 8.90 -15.16 10.16
CA ALA A 74 9.67 -15.54 11.36
C ALA A 74 9.02 -15.04 12.66
N PHE A 75 8.27 -13.92 12.61
CA PHE A 75 7.59 -13.32 13.77
C PHE A 75 6.06 -13.50 13.74
N ASP A 76 5.48 -13.77 12.58
CA ASP A 76 4.04 -13.90 12.34
C ASP A 76 3.74 -15.20 11.56
N PRO A 77 4.05 -16.40 12.12
CA PRO A 77 3.90 -17.67 11.40
C PRO A 77 2.44 -17.99 11.04
N ASP A 78 1.51 -17.49 11.84
CA ASP A 78 0.06 -17.67 11.66
C ASP A 78 -0.60 -16.56 10.83
N GLY A 79 0.15 -15.51 10.43
CA GLY A 79 -0.39 -14.42 9.61
C GLY A 79 -1.40 -13.51 10.32
N ARG A 80 -1.29 -13.35 11.64
CA ARG A 80 -2.20 -12.58 12.50
C ARG A 80 -1.88 -11.09 12.54
N PHE A 81 -0.65 -10.68 12.20
CA PHE A 81 -0.26 -9.27 12.29
C PHE A 81 -0.75 -8.49 11.07
N ASN A 82 -1.83 -7.72 11.24
CA ASN A 82 -2.39 -6.84 10.20
C ASN A 82 -2.57 -7.57 8.84
N PRO A 83 -3.43 -8.61 8.79
CA PRO A 83 -3.64 -9.37 7.57
C PRO A 83 -4.08 -8.47 6.40
N ALA A 84 -3.68 -8.85 5.18
CA ALA A 84 -3.91 -8.12 3.92
C ALA A 84 -3.31 -6.70 3.77
N LYS A 85 -2.78 -6.07 4.82
CA LYS A 85 -2.33 -4.67 4.78
C LYS A 85 -0.90 -4.46 4.26
N VAL A 86 0.01 -5.42 4.45
CA VAL A 86 1.45 -5.13 4.32
C VAL A 86 1.97 -5.30 2.89
N PHE A 87 1.57 -6.36 2.21
CA PHE A 87 2.12 -6.70 0.89
C PHE A 87 1.02 -7.03 -0.13
N PRO A 88 1.28 -6.83 -1.44
CA PRO A 88 0.47 -7.41 -2.51
C PRO A 88 0.37 -8.92 -2.30
N THR A 89 -0.79 -9.51 -2.55
CA THR A 89 -0.96 -10.97 -2.47
C THR A 89 -1.40 -11.50 -3.82
N PRO A 90 -0.88 -12.65 -4.27
CA PRO A 90 0.11 -13.49 -3.58
C PRO A 90 1.56 -13.00 -3.82
N ILE A 91 2.42 -13.07 -2.81
CA ILE A 91 3.88 -12.92 -3.00
C ILE A 91 4.53 -14.31 -3.14
N THR A 92 3.96 -15.32 -2.49
CA THR A 92 4.52 -16.68 -2.49
C THR A 92 3.55 -17.74 -3.02
N CYS A 93 4.11 -18.87 -3.49
CA CYS A 93 3.33 -20.04 -3.88
C CYS A 93 2.45 -20.58 -2.73
N ALA A 94 2.89 -20.43 -1.47
CA ALA A 94 2.13 -20.85 -0.30
C ALA A 94 0.92 -19.94 -0.04
N GLU A 95 1.06 -18.64 -0.27
CA GLU A 95 -0.04 -17.67 -0.17
C GLU A 95 -1.07 -17.86 -1.29
N MET A 96 -0.65 -18.28 -2.48
CA MET A 96 -1.57 -18.59 -3.58
C MET A 96 -2.54 -19.73 -3.24
N ARG A 97 -2.16 -20.63 -2.31
CA ARG A 97 -3.00 -21.72 -1.80
C ARG A 97 -3.93 -21.31 -0.66
N ARG A 98 -3.71 -20.15 -0.04
CA ARG A 98 -4.56 -19.60 1.03
C ARG A 98 -5.50 -18.58 0.40
N GLN A 99 -6.76 -18.52 0.85
CA GLN A 99 -7.61 -17.40 0.44
C GLN A 99 -6.99 -16.09 0.96
N PRO A 100 -6.79 -15.07 0.10
CA PRO A 100 -6.34 -13.77 0.58
C PRO A 100 -7.31 -13.29 1.64
N ALA A 101 -6.80 -12.77 2.76
CA ALA A 101 -7.65 -12.26 3.82
C ALA A 101 -8.60 -11.21 3.21
N LYS A 102 -9.91 -11.50 3.27
CA LYS A 102 -10.92 -10.60 2.73
C LYS A 102 -10.86 -9.29 3.51
N ILE A 103 -10.55 -8.20 2.83
CA ILE A 103 -10.71 -6.86 3.39
C ILE A 103 -12.22 -6.66 3.58
N PRO A 104 -12.71 -6.43 4.81
CA PRO A 104 -14.13 -6.23 5.05
C PRO A 104 -14.68 -5.08 4.21
N ALA A 105 -15.90 -5.23 3.70
CA ALA A 105 -16.58 -4.15 2.98
C ALA A 105 -16.71 -2.92 3.89
N GLY A 106 -16.37 -1.74 3.37
CA GLY A 106 -16.39 -0.48 4.13
C GLY A 106 -15.13 -0.18 4.95
N LEU A 107 -14.12 -1.07 4.93
CA LEU A 107 -12.81 -0.78 5.52
C LEU A 107 -12.00 0.09 4.55
N TRP A 108 -12.11 1.42 4.71
CA TRP A 108 -11.25 2.41 4.03
C TRP A 108 -10.19 2.93 5.02
N ILE A 109 -8.98 3.15 4.50
CA ILE A 109 -7.77 3.77 5.08
C ILE A 109 -7.69 3.78 6.62
#